data_AF-H0AC67-F1
#
_entry.id   AF-H0AC67-F1
#
_cell.length_a   1.000
_cell.length_b   1.000
_cell.length_c   1.000
_cell.angle_alpha   90.00
_cell.angle_beta   90.00
_cell.angle_gamma   90.00
#
_symmetry.space_group_name_H-M   'P 1'
#
loop_
_entity.id
_entity.type
_entity.pdbx_description
1 polymer ?
#
loop_
_entity_poly.entity_id
_entity_poly.type
_entity_poly.pdbx_seq_one_letter_code
_entity_poly.pdbx_strand_id
1 'polypeptide(L)' 'LWIDLGEDKVQSAAQLGYNHSINDVEGLKVLCVTDLGEVKITDFRSEVLTLGVPDKDGNPVLVTPEIDMPKGGKLY' A
#
# COMPACT_ATOMS: atom_id res chain seq x y z
N LEU A 1 4.59 4.25 3.76
CA LEU A 1 5.19 3.42 2.68
C LEU A 1 5.42 4.29 1.47
N TRP A 2 6.48 4.00 0.71
CA TRP A 2 6.67 4.53 -0.63
C TRP A 2 6.24 3.47 -1.64
N ILE A 3 5.38 3.85 -2.59
CA ILE A 3 4.85 2.94 -3.61
C ILE A 3 5.28 3.47 -4.97
N ASP A 4 5.86 2.59 -5.79
CA ASP A 4 6.29 2.88 -7.14
C ASP A 4 5.22 2.42 -8.13
N LEU A 5 4.50 3.38 -8.72
CA LEU A 5 3.46 3.15 -9.72
C LEU A 5 4.02 3.07 -11.16
N GLY A 6 5.34 3.10 -11.33
CA GLY A 6 6.03 3.10 -12.61
C GLY A 6 6.34 4.51 -13.11
N GLU A 7 5.31 5.35 -13.26
CA GLU A 7 5.47 6.74 -13.68
C GLU A 7 5.74 7.68 -12.48
N ASP A 8 5.12 7.38 -11.34
CA ASP A 8 5.19 8.19 -10.13
C ASP A 8 5.55 7.37 -8.89
N LYS A 9 6.06 8.06 -7.86
CA LYS A 9 6.27 7.52 -6.51
C LYS A 9 5.37 8.26 -5.53
N VAL A 10 4.50 7.51 -4.86
CA VAL A 10 3.50 8.06 -3.94
C VAL A 10 3.68 7.53 -2.53
N GLN A 11 3.16 8.28 -1.56
CA GLN A 11 3.18 7.90 -0.16
C GLN A 11 1.83 7.37 0.30
N SER A 12 1.85 6.36 1.16
CA SER A 12 0.66 5.83 1.82
C SER A 12 0.92 5.55 3.29
N ALA A 13 -0.02 5.95 4.16
CA ALA A 13 -0.02 5.56 5.56
C ALA A 13 -0.71 4.20 5.72
N ALA A 14 -0.03 3.25 6.35
CA ALA A 14 -0.59 1.94 6.67
C ALA A 14 0.02 1.40 7.98
N GLN A 15 -0.79 0.76 8.82
CA GLN A 15 -0.37 0.21 10.11
C GLN A 15 0.18 -1.21 9.97
N LEU A 16 1.24 -1.39 9.17
CA LEU A 16 1.67 -2.73 8.77
C LEU A 16 2.47 -3.51 9.82
N GLY A 17 2.96 -2.84 10.87
CA GLY A 17 3.89 -3.43 11.85
C GLY A 17 3.36 -4.63 12.66
N TYR A 18 2.11 -5.02 12.49
CA TYR A 18 1.52 -6.22 13.10
C TYR A 18 1.78 -7.49 12.30
N ASN A 19 1.69 -7.41 10.96
CA ASN A 19 1.75 -8.56 10.06
C ASN A 19 2.89 -8.50 9.05
N HIS A 20 3.62 -7.37 8.97
CA HIS A 20 4.71 -7.17 8.03
C HIS A 20 5.89 -6.49 8.72
N SER A 21 7.09 -7.03 8.55
CA SER A 21 8.31 -6.31 8.90
C SER A 21 8.70 -5.34 7.79
N ILE A 22 9.61 -4.41 8.12
CA ILE A 22 10.15 -3.45 7.15
C ILE A 22 10.83 -4.17 5.98
N ASN A 23 11.48 -5.30 6.23
CA ASN A 23 12.18 -6.06 5.19
C ASN A 23 11.21 -6.86 4.30
N ASP A 24 10.03 -7.21 4.81
CA ASP A 24 9.03 -7.99 4.04
C ASP A 24 8.31 -7.12 3.00
N VAL A 25 8.26 -5.80 3.21
CA VAL A 25 7.54 -4.88 2.32
C VAL A 25 8.42 -4.31 1.20
N GLU A 26 9.74 -4.43 1.29
CA GLU A 26 10.63 -3.95 0.24
C GLU A 26 10.53 -4.84 -1.00
N GLY A 27 10.13 -4.24 -2.13
CA GLY A 27 9.92 -4.96 -3.39
C GLY A 27 8.58 -5.69 -3.50
N LEU A 28 7.79 -5.75 -2.42
CA LEU A 28 6.46 -6.36 -2.42
C LEU A 28 5.50 -5.57 -3.34
N LYS A 29 4.72 -6.29 -4.14
CA LYS A 29 3.66 -5.69 -4.95
C LYS A 29 2.43 -5.47 -4.10
N VAL A 30 1.84 -4.28 -4.19
CA VAL A 30 0.66 -3.90 -3.42
C VAL A 30 -0.40 -3.34 -4.36
N LEU A 31 -1.65 -3.46 -3.94
CA LEU A 31 -2.77 -2.79 -4.59
C LEU A 31 -3.07 -1.49 -3.83
N CYS A 32 -3.42 -0.43 -4.54
CA CYS A 32 -3.81 0.84 -3.92
C CYS A 32 -4.87 1.58 -4.73
N VAL A 33 -5.64 2.43 -4.05
CA VAL A 33 -6.61 3.34 -4.66
C VAL A 33 -5.97 4.73 -4.75
N THR A 34 -5.98 5.31 -5.95
CA THR A 34 -5.22 6.53 -6.28
C THR A 34 -6.07 7.79 -6.36
N ASP A 35 -7.40 7.70 -6.24
CA ASP A 35 -8.35 8.79 -6.53
C ASP A 35 -9.24 9.19 -5.34
N LEU A 36 -8.89 8.77 -4.12
CA LEU A 36 -9.60 9.16 -2.89
C LEU A 36 -9.21 10.55 -2.36
N GLY A 37 -8.28 11.23 -3.04
CA GLY A 37 -7.65 12.44 -2.53
C GLY A 37 -6.62 12.14 -1.44
N GLU A 38 -6.15 13.20 -0.79
CA GLU A 38 -5.03 13.12 0.14
C GLU A 38 -5.46 13.25 1.60
N VAL A 39 -4.83 12.45 2.46
CA VAL A 39 -5.04 12.50 3.91
C VAL A 39 -3.77 13.04 4.56
N LYS A 40 -3.88 14.18 5.24
CA LYS A 40 -2.80 14.76 6.03
C LYS A 40 -2.84 14.23 7.46
N ILE A 41 -1.77 13.57 7.88
CA ILE A 41 -1.57 13.04 9.23
C ILE A 41 -0.35 13.75 9.81
N THR A 42 -0.58 14.81 10.57
CA THR A 42 0.46 15.73 11.04
C THR A 42 1.33 16.24 9.87
N ASP A 43 2.61 15.87 9.81
CA ASP A 43 3.57 16.25 8.77
C ASP A 43 3.67 15.20 7.66
N PHE A 44 2.93 14.10 7.77
CA PHE A 44 2.86 13.04 6.76
C PHE A 44 1.68 13.25 5.82
N ARG A 45 1.90 13.10 4.52
CA ARG A 45 0.88 13.17 3.48
C ARG A 45 0.66 11.77 2.91
N SER A 46 -0.54 11.22 3.10
CA SER A 46 -0.96 9.97 2.45
C SER A 46 -1.68 10.32 1.16
N GLU A 47 -1.10 9.97 0.02
CA GLU A 47 -1.58 10.29 -1.32
C GLU A 47 -2.46 9.19 -1.91
N VAL A 48 -2.27 7.95 -1.43
CA VAL A 48 -3.04 6.77 -1.85
C VAL A 48 -3.45 5.93 -0.66
N LEU A 49 -4.48 5.10 -0.84
CA LEU A 49 -4.88 4.08 0.12
C LEU A 49 -4.32 2.72 -0.29
N THR A 50 -3.36 2.17 0.45
CA THR A 50 -2.88 0.80 0.24
C THR A 50 -3.94 -0.20 0.72
N LEU A 51 -4.27 -1.20 -0.10
CA LEU A 51 -5.32 -2.17 0.21
C LEU A 51 -4.83 -3.29 1.13
N GLY A 52 -5.67 -3.61 2.10
CA GLY A 52 -5.47 -4.71 3.03
C GLY A 52 -6.79 -5.26 3.55
N VAL A 53 -6.74 -6.46 4.08
CA VAL A 53 -7.86 -7.12 4.78
C VAL A 53 -7.48 -7.34 6.24
N PRO A 54 -8.45 -7.32 7.17
CA PRO A 54 -8.14 -7.55 8.58
C PRO A 54 -7.75 -9.01 8.83
N ASP A 55 -6.76 -9.21 9.69
CA ASP A 55 -6.52 -10.50 10.35
C ASP A 55 -7.58 -10.78 11.44
N LYS A 56 -7.39 -11.87 12.19
CA LYS A 56 -8.30 -12.26 13.28
C LYS A 56 -8.41 -11.23 14.42
N ASP A 57 -7.43 -10.35 14.56
CA ASP A 57 -7.34 -9.31 15.60
C ASP A 57 -7.68 -7.92 15.03
N GLY A 58 -8.04 -7.82 13.75
CA GLY A 58 -8.40 -6.58 13.06
C GLY A 58 -7.21 -5.81 12.49
N ASN A 59 -5.98 -6.33 12.54
CA ASN A 59 -4.81 -5.66 12.00
C ASN A 59 -4.72 -5.86 10.48
N PRO A 60 -4.19 -4.88 9.73
CA PRO A 60 -4.14 -4.97 8.28
C PRO A 60 -3.15 -6.04 7.80
N VAL A 61 -3.59 -6.84 6.84
CA VAL A 61 -2.79 -7.75 6.01
C VAL A 61 -2.87 -7.25 4.58
N LEU A 62 -1.73 -6.96 3.96
CA LEU A 62 -1.68 -6.45 2.58
C LEU A 62 -2.32 -7.45 1.59
N VAL A 63 -3.13 -6.92 0.66
CA VAL A 63 -3.54 -7.68 -0.51
C VAL A 63 -2.45 -7.56 -1.56
N THR A 64 -1.88 -8.70 -1.94
CA THR A 64 -0.90 -8.79 -3.02
C THR A 64 -1.44 -9.65 -4.17
N PRO A 65 -1.16 -9.28 -5.42
CA PRO A 65 -1.26 -10.18 -6.56
C PRO A 65 -0.39 -11.43 -6.36
N GLU A 66 -0.85 -12.56 -6.89
CA GLU A 66 -0.19 -13.87 -6.75
C GLU A 66 1.06 -14.01 -7.63
N ILE A 67 1.03 -13.41 -8.83
CA ILE A 67 2.11 -13.46 -9.81
C ILE A 67 2.69 -12.06 -10.02
N ASP A 68 3.95 -11.96 -10.47
CA ASP A 68 4.56 -10.67 -10.80
C ASP A 68 3.88 -10.03 -12.03
N MET A 69 3.83 -8.70 -12.03
CA MET A 69 3.15 -7.90 -13.04
C MET A 69 3.78 -6.49 -13.12
N PRO A 70 3.56 -5.79 -14.25
CA PRO A 70 3.99 -4.41 -14.40
C PRO A 70 3.43 -3.50 -13.30
N LYS A 71 4.21 -2.50 -12.89
CA LYS A 71 3.75 -1.43 -12.01
C LYS A 71 2.69 -0.58 -12.72
N GLY A 72 1.77 0.02 -11.96
CA GLY A 72 0.73 0.90 -12.51
C GLY A 72 -0.42 0.19 -13.24
N GLY A 73 -0.50 -1.14 -13.16
CA GLY A 73 -1.66 -1.89 -13.67
C GLY A 73 -2.95 -1.46 -12.98
N LYS A 74 -4.02 -1.25 -13.76
CA LYS A 74 -5.34 -0.88 -13.23
C LYS A 74 -6.06 -2.08 -12.63
N LEU A 75 -6.61 -1.89 -11.43
CA LEU A 75 -7.59 -2.79 -10.84
C LEU A 75 -8.89 -2.77 -11.67
N TYR A 76 -9.57 -3.91 -11.73
CA TYR A 76 -10.86 -4.08 -12.41
C TYR A 76 -11.79 -4.95 -11.55
#